data_AF-A0A7C1KY03-F1
#
_entry.id   AF-A0A7C1KY03-F1
#
_cell.length_a   1.000
_cell.length_b   1.000
_cell.length_c   1.000
_cell.angle_alpha   90.00
_cell.angle_beta   90.00
_cell.angle_gamma   90.00
#
_symmetry.space_group_name_H-M   'P 1'
#
loop_
_entity.id
_entity.type
_entity.pdbx_description
1 polymer ?
#
loop_
_entity_poly.entity_id
_entity_poly.type
_entity_poly.pdbx_seq_one_letter_code
_entity_poly.pdbx_strand_id
1 'polypeptide(L)'
;PPFTPKTTVNMILSDDGKVRLLTETLRSMFFPAPPIDSLMPIPKDVFIDGFITLYKPDNYFFIERKPSSTSGRPIQVQVLGMYGGEIPSDMKDQEKLIRIANSTPLIYEFGSDIVTQTCKDIDWSRYKLGRRGELPSGPVIFVVHVTSPQLKYLGVAKQAIGSDDVIASEIKFAVQAAARKLGEHVKRLEKDKAAGQVRKYLERYARVVSETLNKMIDTDTDAVYTSLIDEIKRRRPMVFEDPKPQEEAVDVEE
;
A
#
# COMPACT_ATOMS: atom_id res chain seq x y z
N PRO A 1 -12.28 -2.36 -52.52
CA PRO A 1 -11.40 -2.49 -51.33
C PRO A 1 -9.97 -2.86 -51.75
N PRO A 2 -8.92 -2.22 -51.19
CA PRO A 2 -7.53 -2.48 -51.54
C PRO A 2 -7.01 -3.85 -51.09
N PHE A 3 -7.81 -4.58 -50.29
CA PHE A 3 -7.56 -5.95 -49.88
C PHE A 3 -8.67 -6.86 -50.40
N THR A 4 -8.27 -8.05 -50.85
CA THR A 4 -9.16 -9.16 -51.20
C THR A 4 -8.71 -10.41 -50.46
N PRO A 5 -9.56 -11.44 -50.25
CA PRO A 5 -9.15 -12.69 -49.61
C PRO A 5 -8.00 -13.43 -50.31
N LYS A 6 -7.70 -13.09 -51.58
CA LYS A 6 -6.59 -13.65 -52.36
C LYS A 6 -5.30 -12.85 -52.26
N THR A 7 -5.35 -11.66 -51.65
CA THR A 7 -4.17 -10.80 -51.48
C THR A 7 -3.19 -11.48 -50.52
N THR A 8 -1.98 -11.79 -50.99
CA THR A 8 -0.95 -12.43 -50.16
C THR A 8 -0.20 -11.40 -49.32
N VAL A 9 0.42 -11.86 -48.23
CA VAL A 9 1.22 -10.99 -47.33
C VAL A 9 2.33 -10.27 -48.09
N ASN A 10 3.02 -10.94 -49.02
CA ASN A 10 4.09 -10.34 -49.83
C ASN A 10 3.60 -9.17 -50.70
N MET A 11 2.37 -9.25 -51.23
CA MET A 11 1.75 -8.17 -52.00
C MET A 11 1.39 -6.96 -51.15
N ILE A 12 1.14 -7.16 -49.84
CA ILE A 12 0.90 -6.08 -48.89
C ILE A 12 2.23 -5.42 -48.51
N LEU A 13 3.25 -6.23 -48.22
CA LEU A 13 4.59 -5.74 -47.82
C LEU A 13 5.31 -4.95 -48.93
N SER A 14 4.98 -5.19 -50.19
CA SER A 14 5.59 -4.47 -51.32
C SER A 14 5.03 -3.05 -51.52
N ASP A 15 3.97 -2.67 -50.79
CA ASP A 15 3.26 -1.40 -50.94
C ASP A 15 3.00 -0.76 -49.57
N ASP A 16 3.81 0.25 -49.22
CA ASP A 16 3.72 0.98 -47.95
C ASP A 16 2.34 1.59 -47.70
N GLY A 17 1.62 1.98 -48.76
CA GLY A 17 0.26 2.52 -48.66
C GLY A 17 -0.74 1.48 -48.14
N LYS A 18 -0.59 0.23 -48.60
CA LYS A 18 -1.41 -0.89 -48.10
C LYS A 18 -1.03 -1.24 -46.66
N VAL A 19 0.25 -1.27 -46.30
CA VAL A 19 0.68 -1.54 -44.91
C VAL A 19 0.09 -0.52 -43.93
N ARG A 20 0.14 0.76 -44.29
CA ARG A 20 -0.43 1.84 -43.46
C ARG A 20 -1.94 1.69 -43.30
N LEU A 21 -2.66 1.46 -44.39
CA LEU A 21 -4.11 1.29 -44.35
C LEU A 21 -4.53 0.09 -43.51
N LEU A 22 -3.80 -1.04 -43.60
CA LEU A 22 -4.05 -2.21 -42.77
C LEU A 22 -3.80 -1.90 -41.29
N THR A 23 -2.74 -1.15 -40.98
CA THR A 23 -2.42 -0.77 -39.60
C THR A 23 -3.49 0.15 -39.00
N GLU A 24 -3.97 1.13 -39.76
CA GLU A 24 -5.02 2.05 -39.32
C GLU A 24 -6.36 1.33 -39.13
N THR A 25 -6.71 0.39 -40.02
CA THR A 25 -7.91 -0.44 -39.87
C THR A 25 -7.82 -1.41 -38.69
N LEU A 26 -6.67 -2.04 -38.44
CA LEU A 26 -6.49 -2.86 -37.24
C LEU A 26 -6.60 -2.01 -35.96
N ARG A 27 -6.11 -0.77 -35.94
CA ARG A 27 -6.23 0.11 -34.77
C ARG A 27 -7.66 0.56 -34.49
N SER A 28 -8.50 0.69 -35.52
CA SER A 28 -9.90 1.10 -35.35
C SER A 28 -10.83 -0.07 -35.00
N MET A 29 -10.39 -1.30 -35.23
CA MET A 29 -11.13 -2.51 -34.87
C MET A 29 -11.00 -2.84 -33.39
N PHE A 30 -12.07 -3.41 -32.83
CA PHE A 30 -12.05 -3.97 -31.49
C PHE A 30 -11.43 -5.38 -31.51
N PHE A 31 -10.50 -5.62 -30.59
CA PHE A 31 -9.94 -6.95 -30.33
C PHE A 31 -10.25 -7.37 -28.89
N PRO A 32 -10.46 -8.68 -28.65
CA PRO A 32 -10.51 -9.19 -27.28
C PRO A 32 -9.18 -8.97 -26.56
N ALA A 33 -9.22 -8.96 -25.23
CA ALA A 33 -8.01 -8.83 -24.42
C ALA A 33 -7.04 -9.99 -24.74
N PRO A 34 -5.72 -9.72 -24.74
CA PRO A 34 -4.70 -10.74 -24.96
C PRO A 34 -4.72 -11.80 -23.85
N PRO A 35 -4.23 -13.02 -24.12
CA PRO A 35 -4.22 -14.09 -23.14
C PRO A 35 -3.24 -13.78 -21.99
N ILE A 36 -3.64 -14.22 -20.79
CA ILE A 36 -2.95 -13.93 -19.52
C ILE A 36 -1.78 -14.89 -19.28
N ASP A 37 -1.76 -16.03 -19.97
CA ASP A 37 -0.72 -17.06 -19.91
C ASP A 37 0.70 -16.55 -20.19
N SER A 38 0.82 -15.44 -20.93
CA SER A 38 2.07 -14.74 -21.19
C SER A 38 2.64 -13.99 -19.98
N LEU A 39 1.89 -13.83 -18.90
CA LEU A 39 2.32 -13.16 -17.68
C LEU A 39 2.91 -14.14 -16.67
N MET A 40 3.96 -13.69 -15.98
CA MET A 40 4.57 -14.42 -14.87
C MET A 40 4.52 -13.55 -13.60
N PRO A 41 3.33 -13.38 -12.99
CA PRO A 41 3.22 -12.69 -11.71
C PRO A 41 3.93 -13.49 -10.60
N ILE A 42 4.36 -12.79 -9.55
CA ILE A 42 4.94 -13.47 -8.40
C ILE A 42 3.81 -14.14 -7.62
N PRO A 43 3.94 -15.42 -7.22
CA PRO A 43 2.95 -16.09 -6.41
C PRO A 43 2.67 -15.31 -5.12
N LYS A 44 1.39 -15.17 -4.78
CA LYS A 44 0.93 -14.39 -3.64
C LYS A 44 1.67 -14.73 -2.35
N ASP A 45 1.78 -16.01 -2.02
CA ASP A 45 2.35 -16.46 -0.75
C ASP A 45 3.84 -16.14 -0.67
N VAL A 46 4.59 -16.39 -1.76
CA VAL A 46 6.01 -16.04 -1.88
C VAL A 46 6.24 -14.53 -1.76
N PHE A 47 5.36 -13.73 -2.39
CA PHE A 47 5.43 -12.28 -2.31
C PHE A 47 5.25 -11.80 -0.87
N ILE A 48 4.23 -12.32 -0.20
CA ILE A 48 3.88 -11.95 1.17
C ILE A 48 4.97 -12.38 2.14
N ASP A 49 5.38 -13.65 2.12
CA ASP A 49 6.34 -14.22 3.05
C ASP A 49 7.70 -13.54 2.95
N GLY A 50 8.15 -13.18 1.75
CA GLY A 50 9.43 -12.51 1.54
C GLY A 50 9.53 -11.16 2.24
N PHE A 51 8.46 -10.35 2.17
CA PHE A 51 8.47 -9.01 2.78
C PHE A 51 8.07 -9.01 4.25
N ILE A 52 7.14 -9.88 4.66
CA ILE A 52 6.74 -9.98 6.07
C ILE A 52 7.89 -10.47 6.93
N THR A 53 8.64 -11.48 6.48
CA THR A 53 9.79 -11.99 7.24
C THR A 53 10.85 -10.91 7.47
N LEU A 54 11.01 -10.00 6.51
CA LEU A 54 12.00 -8.93 6.55
C LEU A 54 11.57 -7.75 7.44
N TYR A 55 10.32 -7.28 7.29
CA TYR A 55 9.86 -6.04 7.92
C TYR A 55 8.97 -6.24 9.14
N LYS A 56 8.46 -7.46 9.37
CA LYS A 56 7.56 -7.86 10.46
C LYS A 56 6.50 -6.80 10.80
N PRO A 57 5.61 -6.47 9.84
CA PRO A 57 4.57 -5.47 10.06
C PRO A 57 3.49 -5.97 11.01
N ASP A 58 2.84 -5.05 11.73
CA ASP A 58 1.65 -5.36 12.53
C ASP A 58 0.48 -5.80 11.65
N ASN A 59 0.36 -5.21 10.47
CA ASN A 59 -0.68 -5.53 9.51
C ASN A 59 -0.22 -5.34 8.06
N TYR A 60 -0.77 -6.14 7.16
CA TYR A 60 -0.44 -6.10 5.74
C TYR A 60 -1.66 -6.42 4.88
N PHE A 61 -1.68 -5.87 3.66
CA PHE A 61 -2.70 -6.16 2.67
C PHE A 61 -2.09 -6.35 1.29
N PHE A 62 -2.27 -7.53 0.74
CA PHE A 62 -1.92 -7.85 -0.64
C PHE A 62 -3.12 -7.63 -1.56
N ILE A 63 -2.90 -6.93 -2.67
CA ILE A 63 -3.86 -6.65 -3.72
C ILE A 63 -3.28 -7.12 -5.04
N GLU A 64 -4.00 -8.02 -5.70
CA GLU A 64 -3.71 -8.44 -7.07
C GLU A 64 -4.86 -7.98 -7.96
N ARG A 65 -4.53 -7.18 -8.97
CA ARG A 65 -5.49 -6.70 -9.95
C ARG A 65 -5.71 -7.75 -11.04
N LYS A 66 -6.91 -7.74 -11.61
CA LYS A 66 -7.17 -8.52 -12.83
C LYS A 66 -6.28 -7.98 -13.95
N PRO A 67 -5.70 -8.84 -14.81
CA PRO A 67 -4.89 -8.38 -15.91
C PRO A 67 -5.65 -7.41 -16.81
N SER A 68 -5.01 -6.30 -17.13
CA SER A 68 -5.45 -5.30 -18.11
C SER A 68 -4.61 -5.44 -19.37
N SER A 69 -4.80 -4.57 -20.36
CA SER A 69 -3.99 -4.57 -21.57
C SER A 69 -3.61 -3.17 -22.05
N THR A 70 -2.35 -3.00 -22.42
CA THR A 70 -1.79 -1.77 -22.98
C THR A 70 -1.27 -2.03 -24.38
N SER A 71 -1.78 -1.34 -25.39
CA SER A 71 -1.32 -1.49 -26.78
C SER A 71 -1.24 -2.96 -27.25
N GLY A 72 -2.25 -3.76 -26.91
CA GLY A 72 -2.33 -5.19 -27.23
C GLY A 72 -1.49 -6.13 -26.37
N ARG A 73 -0.84 -5.64 -25.30
CA ARG A 73 -0.03 -6.44 -24.38
C ARG A 73 -0.71 -6.56 -23.03
N PRO A 74 -0.78 -7.75 -22.43
CA PRO A 74 -1.35 -7.89 -21.10
C PRO A 74 -0.42 -7.24 -20.06
N ILE A 75 -1.03 -6.72 -19.00
CA ILE A 75 -0.35 -6.16 -17.84
C ILE A 75 -1.06 -6.61 -16.57
N GLN A 76 -0.29 -6.91 -15.54
CA GLN A 76 -0.81 -7.20 -14.21
C GLN A 76 -0.04 -6.41 -13.18
N VAL A 77 -0.76 -5.92 -12.17
CA VAL A 77 -0.20 -5.15 -11.07
C VAL A 77 -0.54 -5.84 -9.75
N GLN A 78 0.50 -6.07 -8.95
CA GLN A 78 0.41 -6.61 -7.60
C GLN A 78 0.95 -5.55 -6.63
N VAL A 79 0.26 -5.32 -5.52
CA VAL A 79 0.65 -4.36 -4.50
C VAL A 79 0.55 -5.00 -3.12
N LEU A 80 1.60 -4.88 -2.33
CA LEU A 80 1.60 -5.20 -0.90
C LEU A 80 1.78 -3.91 -0.12
N GLY A 81 0.78 -3.55 0.68
CA GLY A 81 0.89 -2.48 1.67
C GLY A 81 1.15 -3.08 3.06
N MET A 82 2.14 -2.56 3.78
CA MET A 82 2.53 -3.00 5.12
C MET A 82 2.54 -1.81 6.07
N TYR A 83 2.11 -2.01 7.32
CA TYR A 83 2.05 -0.96 8.34
C TYR A 83 2.45 -1.47 9.72
N GLY A 84 3.16 -0.63 10.48
CA GLY A 84 3.51 -0.87 11.87
C GLY A 84 4.63 -1.89 12.07
N GLY A 85 4.71 -2.46 13.27
CA GLY A 85 5.70 -3.48 13.65
C GLY A 85 7.12 -2.92 13.74
N GLU A 86 8.09 -3.64 13.16
CA GLU A 86 9.51 -3.23 13.11
C GLU A 86 9.81 -2.21 11.99
N ILE A 87 8.79 -1.60 11.37
CA ILE A 87 8.95 -0.58 10.32
C ILE A 87 9.22 0.79 10.96
N PRO A 88 10.45 1.36 10.86
CA PRO A 88 10.72 2.73 11.29
C PRO A 88 9.83 3.77 10.61
N SER A 89 9.42 4.78 11.37
CA SER A 89 8.56 5.87 10.88
C SER A 89 9.32 6.92 10.05
N ASP A 90 10.63 7.02 10.26
CA ASP A 90 11.57 7.98 9.68
C ASP A 90 12.34 7.41 8.46
N MET A 91 11.80 6.39 7.80
CA MET A 91 12.38 5.85 6.57
C MET A 91 12.44 6.90 5.45
N LYS A 92 13.46 6.74 4.59
CA LYS A 92 13.57 7.52 3.36
C LYS A 92 12.48 7.11 2.37
N ASP A 93 12.11 8.04 1.49
CA ASP A 93 11.13 7.82 0.43
C ASP A 93 11.40 6.56 -0.42
N GLN A 94 12.67 6.25 -0.68
CA GLN A 94 13.10 5.09 -1.46
C GLN A 94 12.89 3.75 -0.73
N GLU A 95 12.87 3.77 0.60
CA GLU A 95 12.65 2.58 1.43
C GLU A 95 11.15 2.31 1.63
N LYS A 96 10.34 3.38 1.60
CA LYS A 96 8.87 3.32 1.74
C LYS A 96 8.14 2.83 0.49
N LEU A 97 8.75 2.97 -0.69
CA LEU A 97 8.16 2.54 -1.96
C LEU A 97 9.13 1.62 -2.70
N ILE A 98 8.89 0.32 -2.61
CA ILE A 98 9.66 -0.70 -3.31
C ILE A 98 9.01 -0.94 -4.67
N ARG A 99 9.79 -0.74 -5.74
CA ARG A 99 9.33 -0.92 -7.12
C ARG A 99 9.92 -2.18 -7.71
N ILE A 100 9.07 -3.00 -8.31
CA ILE A 100 9.47 -4.25 -8.97
C ILE A 100 8.84 -4.27 -10.37
N ALA A 101 9.64 -4.59 -11.38
CA ALA A 101 9.18 -4.76 -12.75
C ALA A 101 9.65 -6.12 -13.26
N ASN A 102 8.72 -6.98 -13.69
CA ASN A 102 9.02 -8.34 -14.15
C ASN A 102 9.99 -9.08 -13.20
N SER A 103 9.63 -9.14 -11.91
CA SER A 103 10.43 -9.76 -10.83
C SER A 103 11.83 -9.15 -10.60
N THR A 104 12.13 -7.99 -11.19
CA THR A 104 13.40 -7.27 -11.00
C THR A 104 13.17 -6.01 -10.16
N PRO A 105 13.89 -5.81 -9.04
CA PRO A 105 13.78 -4.59 -8.25
C PRO A 105 14.40 -3.40 -9.00
N LEU A 106 13.70 -2.27 -8.98
CA LEU A 106 14.14 -1.03 -9.59
C LEU A 106 14.68 -0.07 -8.51
N ILE A 107 16.01 0.05 -8.44
CA ILE A 107 16.68 0.78 -7.35
C ILE A 107 16.93 2.24 -7.74
N TYR A 108 17.38 2.47 -8.98
CA TYR A 108 17.75 3.82 -9.45
C TYR A 108 16.59 4.54 -10.14
N GLU A 109 16.83 5.80 -10.54
CA GLU A 109 15.87 6.63 -11.30
C GLU A 109 14.49 6.77 -10.62
N PHE A 110 14.48 6.80 -9.29
CA PHE A 110 13.27 6.78 -8.48
C PHE A 110 12.29 7.91 -8.83
N GLY A 111 12.77 9.12 -9.14
CA GLY A 111 11.93 10.29 -9.42
C GLY A 111 11.22 10.27 -10.78
N SER A 112 11.79 9.59 -11.78
CA SER A 112 11.26 9.53 -13.15
C SER A 112 10.37 8.33 -13.41
N ASP A 113 10.34 7.35 -12.50
CA ASP A 113 9.53 6.15 -12.64
C ASP A 113 8.03 6.40 -12.47
N ILE A 114 7.23 5.77 -13.34
CA ILE A 114 5.78 5.90 -13.35
C ILE A 114 5.13 5.47 -12.02
N VAL A 115 5.66 4.46 -11.33
CA VAL A 115 5.14 3.99 -10.04
C VAL A 115 5.27 5.10 -9.02
N THR A 116 6.45 5.72 -8.92
CA THR A 116 6.71 6.82 -7.99
C THR A 116 5.83 8.03 -8.31
N GLN A 117 5.74 8.42 -9.58
CA GLN A 117 4.91 9.55 -10.01
C GLN A 117 3.43 9.29 -9.69
N THR A 118 2.96 8.07 -9.95
CA THR A 118 1.58 7.66 -9.63
C THR A 118 1.33 7.67 -8.13
N CYS A 119 2.26 7.17 -7.31
CA CYS A 119 2.15 7.18 -5.86
C CYS A 119 2.15 8.60 -5.29
N LYS A 120 2.91 9.54 -5.86
CA LYS A 120 2.91 10.96 -5.46
C LYS A 120 1.61 11.69 -5.81
N ASP A 121 0.95 11.31 -6.92
CA ASP A 121 -0.34 11.88 -7.31
C ASP A 121 -1.50 11.46 -6.37
N ILE A 122 -1.34 10.36 -5.64
CA ILE A 122 -2.35 9.89 -4.68
C ILE A 122 -2.46 10.85 -3.50
N ASP A 123 -3.70 11.17 -3.12
CA ASP A 123 -4.01 11.94 -1.92
C ASP A 123 -4.01 11.03 -0.68
N TRP A 124 -2.85 10.90 -0.04
CA TRP A 124 -2.64 10.04 1.14
C TRP A 124 -3.37 10.51 2.40
N SER A 125 -3.80 11.77 2.44
CA SER A 125 -4.52 12.34 3.58
C SER A 125 -5.84 11.61 3.84
N ARG A 126 -6.49 11.13 2.78
CA ARG A 126 -7.73 10.34 2.82
C ARG A 126 -7.54 9.00 3.52
N TYR A 127 -6.32 8.49 3.54
CA TYR A 127 -5.97 7.20 4.12
C TYR A 127 -5.23 7.33 5.44
N LYS A 128 -5.05 8.56 5.97
CA LYS A 128 -4.25 8.85 7.18
C LYS A 128 -2.78 8.41 7.07
N LEU A 129 -2.26 8.35 5.85
CA LEU A 129 -0.90 7.92 5.54
C LEU A 129 -0.06 9.08 4.97
N GLY A 130 -0.36 10.34 5.29
CA GLY A 130 0.42 11.50 4.83
C GLY A 130 -0.38 12.56 4.10
N ARG A 131 0.25 13.24 3.14
CA ARG A 131 -0.30 14.39 2.40
C ARG A 131 -0.27 14.14 0.89
N ARG A 132 -1.01 14.95 0.13
CA ARG A 132 -1.01 14.91 -1.34
C ARG A 132 0.29 15.50 -1.89
N GLY A 133 0.85 14.88 -2.94
CA GLY A 133 2.09 15.32 -3.59
C GLY A 133 3.36 14.74 -2.97
N GLU A 134 3.22 14.07 -1.83
CA GLU A 134 4.27 13.36 -1.13
C GLU A 134 4.07 11.85 -1.24
N LEU A 135 5.09 11.09 -0.87
CA LEU A 135 4.97 9.66 -0.66
C LEU A 135 4.30 9.37 0.69
N PRO A 136 3.81 8.14 0.91
CA PRO A 136 3.13 7.82 2.17
C PRO A 136 4.08 8.01 3.36
N SER A 137 3.54 8.54 4.45
CA SER A 137 4.25 8.91 5.67
C SER A 137 3.80 8.06 6.86
N GLY A 138 4.72 7.86 7.81
CA GLY A 138 4.56 6.96 8.95
C GLY A 138 5.26 5.61 8.75
N PRO A 139 5.01 4.63 9.64
CA PRO A 139 5.59 3.30 9.59
C PRO A 139 4.86 2.46 8.53
N VAL A 140 5.04 2.81 7.25
CA VAL A 140 4.32 2.21 6.12
C VAL A 140 5.27 1.96 4.95
N ILE A 141 5.12 0.80 4.32
CA ILE A 141 5.84 0.43 3.10
C ILE A 141 4.83 -0.06 2.07
N PHE A 142 4.99 0.39 0.82
CA PHE A 142 4.29 -0.17 -0.33
C PHE A 142 5.28 -0.85 -1.27
N VAL A 143 5.01 -2.10 -1.58
CA VAL A 143 5.71 -2.83 -2.64
C VAL A 143 4.78 -2.89 -3.84
N VAL A 144 5.22 -2.37 -4.97
CA VAL A 144 4.45 -2.36 -6.23
C VAL A 144 5.21 -3.17 -7.26
N HIS A 145 4.56 -4.23 -7.74
CA HIS A 145 5.07 -5.10 -8.79
C HIS A 145 4.22 -4.96 -10.05
N VAL A 146 4.89 -4.65 -11.16
CA VAL A 146 4.29 -4.56 -12.49
C VAL A 146 4.84 -5.68 -13.37
N THR A 147 3.95 -6.48 -13.95
CA THR A 147 4.30 -7.58 -14.85
C THR A 147 3.71 -7.35 -16.23
N SER A 148 4.54 -7.39 -17.28
CA SER A 148 4.11 -7.35 -18.67
C SER A 148 5.18 -7.95 -19.59
N PRO A 149 4.84 -8.58 -20.74
CA PRO A 149 5.83 -9.15 -21.65
C PRO A 149 6.83 -8.12 -22.18
N GLN A 150 6.39 -6.86 -22.32
CA GLN A 150 7.24 -5.77 -22.77
C GLN A 150 6.86 -4.47 -22.07
N LEU A 151 7.68 -4.09 -21.08
CA LEU A 151 7.64 -2.77 -20.45
C LEU A 151 8.50 -1.78 -21.23
N LYS A 152 8.00 -0.55 -21.37
CA LYS A 152 8.77 0.57 -21.94
C LYS A 152 9.57 1.21 -20.82
N TYR A 153 10.89 1.13 -20.89
CA TYR A 153 11.79 1.78 -19.92
C TYR A 153 12.31 3.10 -20.48
N LEU A 154 12.65 4.06 -19.61
CA LEU A 154 13.19 5.36 -20.01
C LEU A 154 14.65 5.27 -20.49
N GLY A 155 15.46 4.46 -19.83
CA GLY A 155 16.88 4.29 -20.12
C GLY A 155 17.27 2.84 -20.44
N VAL A 156 18.46 2.68 -21.02
CA VAL A 156 19.04 1.36 -21.38
C VAL A 156 19.25 0.48 -20.14
N ALA A 157 19.51 1.09 -18.98
CA ALA A 157 19.69 0.41 -17.69
C ALA A 157 18.39 -0.18 -17.11
N LYS A 158 17.22 0.14 -17.71
CA LYS A 158 15.89 -0.36 -17.31
C LYS A 158 15.54 -0.12 -15.84
N GLN A 159 15.91 1.06 -15.32
CA GLN A 159 15.69 1.41 -13.90
C GLN A 159 14.40 2.19 -13.63
N ALA A 160 13.79 2.77 -14.67
CA ALA A 160 12.49 3.43 -14.58
C ALA A 160 11.57 3.02 -15.73
N ILE A 161 10.33 2.67 -15.40
CA ILE A 161 9.25 2.46 -16.36
C ILE A 161 8.79 3.83 -16.87
N GLY A 162 8.68 3.97 -18.19
CA GLY A 162 8.21 5.18 -18.86
C GLY A 162 6.72 5.44 -18.66
N SER A 163 6.29 6.64 -19.02
CA SER A 163 4.89 7.07 -18.86
C SER A 163 3.94 6.34 -19.81
N ASP A 164 2.90 5.74 -19.24
CA ASP A 164 1.79 5.10 -19.95
C ASP A 164 0.53 5.18 -19.09
N ASP A 165 -0.53 5.83 -19.59
CA ASP A 165 -1.72 6.15 -18.81
C ASP A 165 -2.47 4.90 -18.32
N VAL A 166 -2.42 3.81 -19.09
CA VAL A 166 -3.06 2.54 -18.71
C VAL A 166 -2.31 1.91 -17.54
N ILE A 167 -0.98 1.95 -17.58
CA ILE A 167 -0.13 1.44 -16.50
C ILE A 167 -0.31 2.30 -15.24
N ALA A 168 -0.26 3.63 -15.38
CA ALA A 168 -0.44 4.56 -14.26
C ALA A 168 -1.81 4.39 -13.58
N SER A 169 -2.89 4.31 -14.36
CA SER A 169 -4.23 4.11 -13.80
C SER A 169 -4.36 2.78 -13.06
N GLU A 170 -3.80 1.71 -13.60
CA GLU A 170 -3.86 0.39 -12.96
C GLU A 170 -3.04 0.33 -11.66
N ILE A 171 -1.84 0.94 -11.64
CA ILE A 171 -1.04 1.13 -10.42
C ILE A 171 -1.83 1.95 -9.40
N LYS A 172 -2.42 3.08 -9.82
CA LYS A 172 -3.19 3.96 -8.94
C LYS A 172 -4.33 3.22 -8.27
N PHE A 173 -5.10 2.44 -9.03
CA PHE A 173 -6.20 1.65 -8.48
C PHE A 173 -5.74 0.56 -7.52
N ALA A 174 -4.64 -0.14 -7.83
CA ALA A 174 -4.06 -1.17 -6.97
C ALA A 174 -3.58 -0.58 -5.64
N VAL A 175 -2.79 0.50 -5.69
CA VAL A 175 -2.25 1.19 -4.51
C VAL A 175 -3.39 1.77 -3.66
N GLN A 176 -4.38 2.42 -4.28
CA GLN A 176 -5.54 2.94 -3.54
C GLN A 176 -6.38 1.84 -2.88
N ALA A 177 -6.44 0.64 -3.46
CA ALA A 177 -7.14 -0.49 -2.84
C ALA A 177 -6.41 -0.98 -1.58
N ALA A 178 -5.07 -1.05 -1.62
CA ALA A 178 -4.25 -1.37 -0.44
C ALA A 178 -4.34 -0.24 0.61
N ALA A 179 -4.21 1.01 0.18
CA ALA A 179 -4.26 2.18 1.06
C ALA A 179 -5.61 2.34 1.78
N ARG A 180 -6.73 2.00 1.13
CA ARG A 180 -8.05 1.98 1.79
C ARG A 180 -8.10 1.02 2.98
N LYS A 181 -7.63 -0.22 2.78
CA LYS A 181 -7.61 -1.23 3.84
C LYS A 181 -6.65 -0.85 4.97
N LEU A 182 -5.48 -0.32 4.64
CA LEU A 182 -4.54 0.20 5.62
C LEU A 182 -5.13 1.39 6.39
N GLY A 183 -5.77 2.34 5.71
CA GLY A 183 -6.38 3.50 6.35
C GLY A 183 -7.50 3.13 7.33
N GLU A 184 -8.27 2.07 7.06
CA GLU A 184 -9.23 1.51 8.02
C GLU A 184 -8.54 0.96 9.26
N HIS A 185 -7.41 0.27 9.10
CA HIS A 185 -6.60 -0.23 10.20
C HIS A 185 -6.01 0.91 11.05
N VAL A 186 -5.41 1.94 10.41
CA VAL A 186 -4.89 3.13 11.10
C VAL A 186 -6.00 3.85 11.87
N LYS A 187 -7.18 3.99 11.26
CA LYS A 187 -8.34 4.61 11.91
C LYS A 187 -8.81 3.82 13.15
N ARG A 188 -8.77 2.49 13.10
CA ARG A 188 -9.06 1.65 14.28
C ARG A 188 -8.01 1.89 15.36
N LEU A 189 -6.72 1.88 15.01
CA LEU A 189 -5.63 2.09 15.95
C LEU A 189 -5.69 3.45 16.64
N GLU A 190 -5.98 4.53 15.92
CA GLU A 190 -6.19 5.86 16.51
C GLU A 190 -7.37 5.90 17.48
N LYS A 191 -8.47 5.22 17.13
CA LYS A 191 -9.66 5.14 18.00
C LYS A 191 -9.34 4.40 19.29
N ASP A 192 -8.58 3.32 19.20
CA ASP A 192 -8.18 2.50 20.34
C ASP A 192 -7.21 3.28 21.25
N LYS A 193 -6.26 4.00 20.65
CA LYS A 193 -5.35 4.91 21.37
C LYS A 193 -6.10 6.02 22.11
N ALA A 194 -7.08 6.66 21.45
CA ALA A 194 -7.90 7.70 22.07
C ALA A 194 -8.75 7.13 23.23
N ALA A 195 -9.35 5.95 23.05
CA ALA A 195 -10.10 5.27 24.11
C ALA A 195 -9.20 4.94 25.31
N GLY A 196 -7.97 4.46 25.06
CA GLY A 196 -6.96 4.18 26.08
C GLY A 196 -6.52 5.43 26.84
N GLN A 197 -6.30 6.56 26.16
CA GLN A 197 -5.96 7.83 26.81
C GLN A 197 -7.05 8.31 27.76
N VAL A 198 -8.32 8.29 27.32
CA VAL A 198 -9.44 8.69 28.18
C VAL A 198 -9.59 7.73 29.35
N ARG A 199 -9.33 6.44 29.17
CA ARG A 199 -9.33 5.47 30.26
C ARG A 199 -8.24 5.76 31.29
N LYS A 200 -6.97 5.93 30.85
CA LYS A 200 -5.84 6.32 31.72
C LYS A 200 -6.13 7.61 32.49
N TYR A 201 -6.79 8.58 31.82
CA TYR A 201 -7.28 9.79 32.47
C TYR A 201 -8.29 9.46 33.57
N LEU A 202 -9.38 8.74 33.26
CA LEU A 202 -10.41 8.37 34.26
C LEU A 202 -9.83 7.59 35.45
N GLU A 203 -8.93 6.65 35.22
CA GLU A 203 -8.26 5.87 36.29
C GLU A 203 -7.44 6.76 37.23
N ARG A 204 -6.74 7.78 36.68
CA ARG A 204 -5.99 8.76 37.47
C ARG A 204 -6.92 9.63 38.33
N TYR A 205 -8.04 10.09 37.76
CA TYR A 205 -9.00 10.93 38.47
C TYR A 205 -9.89 10.15 39.44
N ALA A 206 -10.09 8.84 39.25
CA ALA A 206 -10.89 8.01 40.14
C ALA A 206 -10.44 8.12 41.60
N ARG A 207 -9.13 8.17 41.84
CA ARG A 207 -8.57 8.31 43.20
C ARG A 207 -8.81 9.69 43.81
N VAL A 208 -8.70 10.75 43.01
CA VAL A 208 -8.99 12.12 43.45
C VAL A 208 -10.48 12.28 43.79
N VAL A 209 -11.35 11.67 42.98
CA VAL A 209 -12.81 11.69 43.19
C VAL A 209 -13.17 10.92 44.45
N SER A 210 -12.61 9.74 44.70
CA SER A 210 -12.89 8.96 45.91
C SER A 210 -12.46 9.71 47.19
N GLU A 211 -11.29 10.35 47.18
CA GLU A 211 -10.81 11.17 48.32
C GLU A 211 -11.71 12.40 48.56
N THR A 212 -12.21 13.02 47.49
CA THR A 212 -13.10 14.19 47.60
C THR A 212 -14.48 13.80 48.13
N LEU A 213 -15.01 12.66 47.70
CA LEU A 213 -16.28 12.12 48.18
C LEU A 213 -16.21 11.71 49.65
N ASN A 214 -15.11 11.09 50.08
CA ASN A 214 -14.86 10.82 51.50
C ASN A 214 -14.91 12.11 52.33
N LYS A 215 -14.24 13.19 51.88
CA LYS A 215 -14.25 14.48 52.61
C LYS A 215 -15.62 15.16 52.68
N MET A 216 -16.51 14.93 51.70
CA MET A 216 -17.84 15.57 51.65
C MET A 216 -18.94 14.75 52.33
N ILE A 217 -18.90 13.42 52.22
CA ILE A 217 -20.01 12.51 52.55
C ILE A 217 -19.58 11.42 53.55
N ASP A 218 -18.30 11.39 53.97
CA ASP A 218 -17.72 10.42 54.91
C ASP A 218 -17.88 8.95 54.46
N THR A 219 -17.69 8.71 53.16
CA THR A 219 -17.73 7.38 52.54
C THR A 219 -16.36 6.71 52.52
N ASP A 220 -16.31 5.37 52.56
CA ASP A 220 -15.06 4.61 52.41
C ASP A 220 -14.38 4.87 51.05
N THR A 221 -13.12 5.29 51.09
CA THR A 221 -12.34 5.69 49.91
C THR A 221 -12.04 4.50 49.00
N ASP A 222 -11.70 3.35 49.59
CA ASP A 222 -11.24 2.18 48.84
C ASP A 222 -12.40 1.45 48.16
N ALA A 223 -13.56 1.37 48.82
CA ALA A 223 -14.79 0.84 48.22
C ALA A 223 -15.29 1.70 47.03
N VAL A 224 -15.20 3.02 47.12
CA VAL A 224 -15.60 3.92 46.01
C VAL A 224 -14.61 3.81 44.85
N TYR A 225 -13.31 3.77 45.14
CA TYR A 225 -12.27 3.64 44.11
C TYR A 225 -12.40 2.33 43.31
N THR A 226 -12.59 1.20 44.00
CA THR A 226 -12.79 -0.11 43.36
C THR A 226 -14.04 -0.12 42.48
N SER A 227 -15.16 0.40 42.99
CA SER A 227 -16.40 0.54 42.22
C SER A 227 -16.23 1.40 40.95
N LEU A 228 -15.52 2.54 41.05
CA LEU A 228 -15.24 3.40 39.89
C LEU A 228 -14.37 2.70 38.85
N ILE A 229 -13.34 1.97 39.27
CA ILE A 229 -12.47 1.22 38.36
C ILE A 229 -13.25 0.11 37.64
N ASP A 230 -14.08 -0.63 38.37
CA ASP A 230 -14.87 -1.72 37.77
C ASP A 230 -15.88 -1.17 36.76
N GLU A 231 -16.50 -0.02 37.04
CA GLU A 231 -17.39 0.64 36.08
C GLU A 231 -16.62 1.19 34.85
N ILE A 232 -15.40 1.72 35.04
CA ILE A 232 -14.53 2.14 33.94
C ILE A 232 -14.17 0.93 33.05
N LYS A 233 -13.77 -0.19 33.65
CA LYS A 233 -13.46 -1.44 32.94
C LYS A 233 -14.67 -1.98 32.19
N ARG A 234 -15.85 -1.96 32.81
CA ARG A 234 -17.11 -2.43 32.21
C ARG A 234 -17.51 -1.61 30.99
N ARG A 235 -17.46 -0.29 31.08
CA ARG A 235 -17.86 0.60 29.97
C ARG A 235 -16.79 0.76 28.90
N ARG A 236 -15.51 0.56 29.25
CA ARG A 236 -14.36 0.78 28.36
C ARG A 236 -13.35 -0.36 28.51
N PRO A 237 -13.64 -1.54 27.92
CA PRO A 237 -12.69 -2.65 27.91
C PRO A 237 -11.40 -2.24 27.19
N MET A 238 -10.28 -2.82 27.62
CA MET A 238 -8.99 -2.62 26.95
C MET A 238 -9.02 -3.36 25.61
N VAL A 239 -8.80 -2.65 24.52
CA VAL A 239 -8.75 -3.22 23.16
C VAL A 239 -7.29 -3.33 22.67
N PHE A 240 -6.39 -2.52 23.22
CA PHE A 240 -4.97 -2.48 22.87
C PHE A 240 -4.13 -2.25 24.12
N GLU A 241 -3.10 -3.07 24.30
CA GLU A 241 -2.01 -2.84 25.24
C GLU A 241 -0.89 -2.16 24.46
N ASP A 242 -0.43 -0.98 24.91
CA ASP A 242 0.79 -0.41 24.32
C ASP A 242 1.92 -1.44 24.52
N PRO A 243 2.77 -1.72 23.50
CA PRO A 243 3.96 -2.51 23.76
C PRO A 243 4.72 -1.81 24.89
N LYS A 244 5.00 -2.57 25.95
CA LYS A 244 5.78 -2.04 27.08
C LYS A 244 7.04 -1.39 26.49
N PRO A 245 7.45 -0.19 26.95
CA PRO A 245 8.75 0.33 26.60
C PRO A 245 9.76 -0.77 26.85
N GLN A 246 10.53 -1.16 25.82
CA GLN A 246 11.68 -2.00 26.04
C GLN A 246 12.56 -1.20 26.99
N GLU A 247 12.75 -1.70 28.21
CA GLU A 247 13.74 -1.14 29.13
C GLU A 247 15.05 -1.08 28.36
N GLU A 248 15.59 0.13 28.19
CA GLU A 248 16.92 0.33 27.63
C GLU A 248 17.86 -0.60 28.40
N ALA A 249 18.38 -1.61 27.70
CA ALA A 249 19.47 -2.41 28.22
C ALA A 249 20.61 -1.42 28.47
N VAL A 250 20.78 -1.04 29.73
CA VAL A 250 21.95 -0.32 30.19
C VAL A 250 23.11 -1.25 29.90
N ASP A 251 23.88 -0.91 28.86
CA ASP A 251 25.18 -1.49 28.59
C ASP A 251 26.02 -1.31 29.87
N VAL A 252 26.15 -2.39 30.64
CA VAL A 252 27.14 -2.48 31.70
C VAL A 252 28.42 -2.96 31.03
N GLU A 253 29.37 -2.03 30.90
CA GLU A 253 30.77 -2.30 30.61
C GLU A 253 31.31 -3.42 31.51
N GLU A 254 31.94 -4.43 30.90
CA GLU A 254 33.12 -5.16 31.41
C GLU A 254 33.86 -5.88 30.26
#